data_AF-A0A2V6ZN97-F1
#
_entry.id   AF-A0A2V6ZN97-F1
#
_cell.length_a   1.000
_cell.length_b   1.000
_cell.length_c   1.000
_cell.angle_alpha   90.00
_cell.angle_beta   90.00
_cell.angle_gamma   90.00
#
_symmetry.space_group_name_H-M   'P 1'
#
loop_
_entity.id
_entity.type
_entity.pdbx_description
1 polymer ?
#
loop_
_entity_poly.entity_id
_entity_poly.type
_entity_poly.pdbx_seq_one_letter_code
_entity_poly.pdbx_strand_id
1 'polypeptide(L)' 'MPTDCGRRAIAIADLVQRLAGHLDEHRDCADLAGSILEVTANGARWGVAWLRCPSCGMRWERRLALNGAP' A
#
# COMPACT_ATOMS: atom_id res chain seq x y z
N MET A 1 -24.10 -1.08 6.12
CA MET A 1 -23.14 -0.09 5.58
C MET A 1 -21.89 -0.13 6.45
N PRO A 2 -20.71 -0.53 5.94
CA PRO A 2 -19.48 -0.45 6.73
C PRO A 2 -19.19 1.02 7.02
N THR A 3 -18.93 1.32 8.29
CA THR A 3 -18.47 2.63 8.76
C THR A 3 -17.16 3.00 8.07
N ASP A 4 -16.85 4.29 7.95
CA ASP A 4 -15.60 4.74 7.33
C ASP A 4 -14.35 4.12 7.98
N CYS A 5 -14.39 3.87 9.29
CA CYS A 5 -13.35 3.09 9.98
C CYS A 5 -13.22 1.66 9.46
N GLY A 6 -14.34 0.97 9.18
CA GLY A 6 -14.34 -0.39 8.63
C GLY A 6 -13.77 -0.44 7.22
N ARG A 7 -14.12 0.53 6.35
CA ARG A 7 -13.57 0.60 4.99
C ARG A 7 -12.07 0.91 5.01
N ARG A 8 -11.65 1.86 5.84
CA ARG A 8 -10.22 2.15 6.04
C ARG A 8 -9.47 0.91 6.51
N ALA A 9 -9.98 0.19 7.50
CA ALA A 9 -9.33 -1.02 8.00
C ALA A 9 -9.19 -2.10 6.92
N ILE A 10 -10.23 -2.34 6.11
CA ILE A 10 -10.18 -3.28 4.99
C ILE A 10 -9.16 -2.86 3.94
N ALA A 11 -9.13 -1.57 3.57
CA ALA A 11 -8.19 -1.05 2.59
C ALA A 11 -6.74 -1.16 3.08
N ILE A 12 -6.46 -0.80 4.33
CA ILE A 12 -5.12 -0.97 4.92
C ILE A 12 -4.73 -2.45 4.99
N ALA A 13 -5.67 -3.34 5.34
CA ALA A 13 -5.40 -4.77 5.37
C ALA A 13 -5.05 -5.34 3.97
N ASP A 14 -5.73 -4.92 2.89
CA ASP A 14 -5.36 -5.31 1.51
C ASP A 14 -3.95 -4.83 1.14
N LEU A 15 -3.61 -3.58 1.51
CA LEU A 15 -2.28 -3.03 1.28
C LEU A 15 -1.19 -3.80 2.01
N VAL A 16 -1.41 -4.13 3.29
CA VAL A 16 -0.48 -4.93 4.11
C VAL A 16 -0.29 -6.32 3.52
N GLN A 17 -1.38 -7.02 3.19
CA GLN A 17 -1.29 -8.38 2.64
C GLN A 17 -0.53 -8.42 1.32
N ARG A 18 -0.77 -7.47 0.43
CA ARG A 18 -0.09 -7.42 -0.87
C ARG A 18 1.37 -6.99 -0.76
N LEU A 19 1.66 -6.01 0.11
CA LEU A 19 3.05 -5.63 0.38
C LEU A 19 3.83 -6.81 0.96
N ALA A 20 3.25 -7.56 1.90
CA ALA A 20 3.88 -8.74 2.47
C ALA A 20 4.17 -9.82 1.42
N GLY A 21 3.25 -10.06 0.47
CA GLY A 21 3.49 -10.96 -0.65
C GLY A 21 4.69 -10.53 -1.50
N HIS A 22 4.76 -9.25 -1.90
CA HIS A 22 5.88 -8.76 -2.68
C HIS A 22 7.20 -8.68 -1.89
N LEU A 23 7.14 -8.48 -0.58
CA LEU A 23 8.32 -8.58 0.30
C LEU A 23 8.87 -10.01 0.32
N ASP A 24 8.01 -11.03 0.38
CA ASP A 24 8.44 -12.42 0.37
C ASP A 24 9.03 -12.84 -1.00
N GLU A 25 8.41 -12.41 -2.10
CA GLU A 25 8.92 -12.62 -3.47
C GLU A 25 10.31 -12.02 -3.70
N HIS A 26 10.64 -10.94 -2.99
CA HIS A 26 11.89 -10.19 -3.15
C HIS A 26 12.78 -10.19 -1.91
N ARG A 27 12.56 -11.11 -0.97
CA ARG A 27 13.25 -11.17 0.33
C ARG A 27 14.77 -11.18 0.27
N ASP A 28 15.35 -11.65 -0.83
CA ASP A 28 16.79 -11.75 -1.03
C ASP A 28 17.40 -10.47 -1.64
N CYS A 29 16.59 -9.45 -1.95
CA CYS A 29 17.06 -8.16 -2.41
C CYS A 29 17.65 -7.35 -1.25
N ALA A 30 18.97 -7.11 -1.29
CA ALA A 30 19.68 -6.37 -0.25
C ALA A 30 19.18 -4.92 -0.05
N ASP A 31 18.74 -4.27 -1.13
CA ASP A 31 18.33 -2.86 -1.13
C ASP A 31 16.81 -2.69 -1.23
N LEU A 32 16.05 -3.67 -0.74
CA LEU A 32 14.59 -3.63 -0.76
C LEU A 32 14.08 -2.62 0.28
N ALA A 33 13.35 -1.61 -0.19
CA ALA A 33 12.73 -0.59 0.64
C ALA A 33 11.24 -0.46 0.29
N GLY A 34 10.40 -0.30 1.30
CA GLY A 34 8.97 -0.15 1.11
C GLY A 34 8.30 0.51 2.31
N SER A 35 7.08 0.99 2.10
CA SER A 35 6.28 1.59 3.17
C SER A 35 4.80 1.61 2.82
N ILE A 36 3.97 1.79 3.84
CA ILE A 36 2.55 2.10 3.71
C ILE A 36 2.33 3.47 4.33
N LEU A 37 1.72 4.37 3.57
CA LEU A 37 1.41 5.73 4.02
C LEU A 37 -0.03 6.09 3.66
N GLU A 38 -0.62 6.98 4.46
CA GLU A 38 -1.88 7.62 4.14
C GLU A 38 -1.61 9.00 3.54
N VAL A 39 -2.24 9.29 2.40
CA VAL A 39 -2.11 10.59 1.72
C VAL A 39 -3.47 11.17 1.44
N THR A 40 -3.59 12.48 1.58
CA THR A 40 -4.77 13.23 1.15
C THR A 40 -4.45 13.89 -0.18
N ALA A 41 -5.22 13.57 -1.21
CA ALA A 41 -5.08 14.17 -2.54
C ALA A 41 -6.47 14.42 -3.13
N ASN A 42 -6.67 15.63 -3.69
CA ASN A 42 -7.94 16.05 -4.30
C ASN A 42 -9.16 15.83 -3.39
N GLY A 43 -9.02 16.09 -2.09
CA GLY A 43 -10.10 15.95 -1.11
C GLY A 43 -10.41 14.51 -0.66
N ALA A 44 -9.73 13.50 -1.20
CA ALA A 44 -9.88 12.10 -0.81
C ALA A 44 -8.67 11.58 -0.03
N ARG A 45 -8.88 10.66 0.93
CA ARG A 45 -7.77 9.97 1.62
C ARG A 45 -7.49 8.64 0.95
N TRP A 46 -6.21 8.36 0.80
CA TRP A 46 -5.71 7.19 0.10
C TRP A 46 -4.70 6.48 0.99
N GLY A 47 -4.75 5.15 1.01
CA GLY A 47 -3.64 4.33 1.46
C GLY A 47 -2.78 4.00 0.26
N VAL A 48 -1.48 4.18 0.40
CA VAL A 48 -0.48 3.86 -0.63
C VAL A 48 0.52 2.91 -0.02
N ALA A 49 0.65 1.73 -0.61
CA ALA A 49 1.76 0.82 -0.36
C ALA A 49 2.72 0.88 -1.54
N TRP A 50 4.02 0.95 -1.26
CA TRP A 50 5.04 0.90 -2.29
C TRP A 50 6.20 0.04 -1.85
N LEU A 51 6.90 -0.51 -2.85
CA LEU A 51 8.09 -1.32 -2.70
C LEU A 51 9.03 -0.99 -3.86
N ARG A 52 10.31 -0.86 -3.57
CA ARG A 52 11.35 -0.57 -4.56
C ARG A 52 12.63 -1.28 -4.17
N CYS A 53 13.29 -1.86 -5.16
CA CYS A 53 14.67 -2.33 -5.05
C CYS A 53 15.50 -1.68 -6.17
N PRO A 54 16.42 -0.76 -5.85
CA PRO A 54 17.31 -0.16 -6.85
C PRO A 54 18.20 -1.19 -7.57
N SER A 55 18.61 -2.24 -6.87
CA SER A 55 19.61 -3.19 -7.35
C SER A 55 19.08 -4.17 -8.42
N CYS A 56 17.81 -4.58 -8.32
CA CYS A 56 17.16 -5.38 -9.36
C CYS A 56 16.19 -4.58 -10.25
N GLY A 57 16.02 -3.28 -9.98
CA GLY A 57 15.12 -2.40 -10.74
C GLY A 57 13.63 -2.61 -10.46
N MET A 58 13.26 -3.47 -9.52
CA MET A 58 11.86 -3.70 -9.17
C MET A 58 11.23 -2.45 -8.56
N ARG A 59 10.04 -2.11 -9.04
CA ARG A 59 9.19 -1.07 -8.48
C ARG A 59 7.74 -1.52 -8.49
N TRP A 60 7.10 -1.42 -7.34
CA TRP A 60 5.69 -1.74 -7.16
C TRP A 60 5.01 -0.65 -6.33
N GLU A 61 3.78 -0.34 -6.68
CA GLU A 61 2.94 0.63 -5.96
C GLU A 61 1.48 0.21 -6.08
N ARG A 62 0.73 0.36 -4.99
CA ARG A 62 -0.72 0.17 -4.97
C ARG A 62 -1.37 1.26 -4.15
N ARG A 63 -2.49 1.77 -4.66
CA ARG A 63 -3.26 2.85 -4.07
C ARG A 63 -4.72 2.45 -3.91
N LEU A 64 -5.28 2.67 -2.72
CA LEU A 64 -6.69 2.41 -2.39
C LEU A 64 -7.34 3.59 -1.68
N ALA A 65 -8.59 3.89 -2.01
CA ALA A 65 -9.37 4.90 -1.30
C ALA A 65 -9.74 4.41 0.11
N LEU A 66 -9.58 5.26 1.13
CA LEU A 66 -9.80 4.87 2.53
C LEU A 66 -11.19 5.24 3.05
N ASN A 67 -11.77 6.29 2.50
CA ASN A 67 -13.01 6.91 2.96
C ASN A 67 -14.10 6.87 1.87
N GLY A 68 -13.99 5.93 0.92
CA GLY A 68 -15.00 5.73 -0.12
C GLY A 68 -15.38 7.04 -0.82
N ALA A 69 -14.39 7.81 -1.30
CA ALA A 69 -14.66 8.93 -2.18
C ALA A 69 -15.38 8.40 -3.45
N PRO A 70 -16.32 9.19 -4.00
CA PRO A 70 -17.50 8.73 -4.75
C PRO A 70 -17.23 7.84 -5.96
#